data_AF-A0A527UVV8-F1
#
_entry.id   AF-A0A527UVV8-F1
#
_cell.length_a   1.000
_cell.length_b   1.000
_cell.length_c   1.000
_cell.angle_alpha   90.00
_cell.angle_beta   90.00
_cell.angle_gamma   90.00
#
_symmetry.space_group_name_H-M   'P 1'
#
loop_
_entity.id
_entity.type
_entity.pdbx_description
1 polymer ?
#
loop_
_entity_poly.entity_id
_entity_poly.type
_entity_poly.pdbx_seq_one_letter_code
_entity_poly.pdbx_strand_id
1 'polypeptide(L)'
;MMTPDDLFFLEACRSFGKREADADKKADIDLTPEAIDEVAATIVFIISSGAVFPPDLASRLRQAARDGYLESITGKIGGLN
;
A
#
# COMPACT_ATOMS: atom_id res chain seq x y z
N MET A 1 1.61 -11.00 18.16
CA MET A 1 0.41 -11.74 17.72
C MET A 1 -0.43 -10.77 16.90
N MET A 2 -1.03 -11.23 15.80
CA MET A 2 -1.73 -10.35 14.85
C MET A 2 -3.23 -10.39 15.11
N THR A 3 -3.87 -9.22 15.18
CA THR A 3 -5.31 -9.12 15.43
C THR A 3 -6.10 -9.21 14.12
N PRO A 4 -7.40 -9.56 14.17
CA PRO A 4 -8.27 -9.50 13.00
C PRO A 4 -8.32 -8.10 12.37
N ASP A 5 -8.27 -7.04 13.19
CA ASP A 5 -8.24 -5.66 12.71
C ASP A 5 -6.95 -5.38 11.93
N ASP A 6 -5.80 -5.88 12.38
CA ASP A 6 -4.53 -5.74 11.65
C ASP A 6 -4.61 -6.36 10.24
N LEU A 7 -5.29 -7.50 10.10
CA LEU A 7 -5.49 -8.15 8.80
C LEU A 7 -6.41 -7.33 7.89
N PHE A 8 -7.49 -6.77 8.44
CA PHE A 8 -8.38 -5.89 7.71
C PHE A 8 -7.64 -4.66 7.18
N PHE A 9 -6.86 -3.99 8.02
CA PHE A 9 -6.10 -2.81 7.62
C PHE A 9 -5.04 -3.12 6.56
N LEU A 10 -4.39 -4.29 6.60
CA LEU A 10 -3.42 -4.69 5.58
C LEU A 10 -4.07 -4.89 4.21
N GLU A 11 -5.19 -5.62 4.15
CA GLU A 11 -5.92 -5.83 2.90
C GLU A 11 -6.50 -4.50 2.36
N ALA A 12 -6.94 -3.62 3.25
CA ALA A 12 -7.39 -2.27 2.87
C ALA A 12 -6.23 -1.46 2.25
N CYS A 13 -5.06 -1.44 2.90
CA CYS A 13 -3.87 -0.75 2.39
C CYS A 13 -3.45 -1.29 1.02
N ARG A 14 -3.38 -2.62 0.87
CA ARG A 14 -3.03 -3.28 -0.40
C ARG A 14 -4.02 -2.95 -1.51
N SER A 15 -5.31 -3.02 -1.21
CA SER A 15 -6.37 -2.70 -2.18
C SER A 15 -6.34 -1.24 -2.61
N PHE A 16 -6.06 -0.32 -1.68
CA PHE A 16 -5.90 1.09 -2.00
C PHE A 16 -4.67 1.33 -2.88
N GLY A 17 -3.54 0.69 -2.57
CA GLY A 17 -2.33 0.75 -3.40
C GLY A 17 -2.58 0.32 -4.85
N LYS A 18 -3.32 -0.78 -5.07
CA LYS A 18 -3.72 -1.22 -6.42
C LYS A 18 -4.54 -0.16 -7.16
N ARG A 19 -5.48 0.47 -6.44
CA ARG A 19 -6.36 1.49 -7.00
C ARG A 19 -5.60 2.75 -7.42
N GLU A 20 -4.65 3.21 -6.63
CA GLU A 20 -3.79 4.35 -6.99
C GLU A 20 -2.93 4.00 -8.21
N ALA A 21 -2.30 2.82 -8.23
CA ALA A 21 -1.56 2.36 -9.42
C ALA A 21 -2.44 2.31 -10.69
N ASP A 22 -3.70 1.88 -10.57
CA ASP A 22 -4.64 1.87 -11.70
C ASP A 22 -5.02 3.29 -12.15
N ALA A 23 -5.06 4.26 -11.24
CA ALA A 23 -5.29 5.67 -11.56
C ALA A 23 -4.08 6.28 -12.26
N ASP A 24 -2.88 6.06 -11.73
CA ASP A 24 -1.62 6.57 -12.29
C ASP A 24 -1.36 5.99 -13.68
N LYS A 25 -1.60 4.69 -13.88
CA LYS A 25 -1.56 4.07 -15.22
C LYS A 25 -2.51 4.74 -16.22
N LYS A 26 -3.75 5.05 -15.81
CA LYS A 26 -4.73 5.71 -16.69
C LYS A 26 -4.30 7.14 -17.03
N ALA A 27 -3.54 7.76 -16.14
CA ALA A 27 -2.98 9.09 -16.33
C ALA A 27 -1.61 9.09 -17.04
N ASP A 28 -1.07 7.91 -17.41
CA ASP A 28 0.28 7.73 -17.98
C ASP A 28 1.38 8.31 -17.08
N ILE A 29 1.22 8.14 -15.77
CA ILE A 29 2.18 8.57 -14.74
C ILE A 29 3.04 7.36 -14.36
N ASP A 30 4.36 7.51 -14.50
CA ASP A 30 5.35 6.57 -13.97
C ASP A 30 6.04 7.16 -12.74
N LEU A 31 5.90 6.48 -11.60
CA LEU A 31 6.43 6.93 -10.32
C LEU A 31 7.77 6.26 -10.03
N THR A 32 8.70 7.04 -9.46
CA THR A 32 9.94 6.47 -8.91
C THR A 32 9.63 5.62 -7.67
N PRO A 33 10.51 4.68 -7.28
CA PRO A 33 10.33 3.89 -6.06
C PRO A 33 10.07 4.74 -4.81
N GLU A 34 10.75 5.88 -4.68
CA GLU A 34 10.59 6.80 -3.56
C GLU A 34 9.21 7.46 -3.55
N ALA A 35 8.69 7.85 -4.73
CA ALA A 35 7.35 8.40 -4.85
C ALA A 35 6.27 7.35 -4.52
N ILE A 36 6.50 6.07 -4.84
CA ILE A 36 5.61 4.97 -4.43
C ILE A 36 5.61 4.82 -2.91
N ASP A 37 6.76 4.96 -2.26
CA ASP A 37 6.84 4.91 -0.78
C ASP A 37 6.08 6.08 -0.13
N GLU A 38 6.09 7.27 -0.75
CA GLU A 38 5.29 8.42 -0.33
C GLU A 38 3.78 8.19 -0.50
N VAL A 39 3.35 7.61 -1.63
CA VAL A 39 1.97 7.19 -1.85
C VAL A 39 1.53 6.17 -0.79
N ALA A 40 2.36 5.17 -0.51
CA ALA A 40 2.09 4.18 0.51
C ALA A 40 1.94 4.79 1.91
N ALA A 41 2.80 5.75 2.27
CA ALA A 41 2.68 6.49 3.52
C ALA A 41 1.37 7.30 3.60
N THR A 42 0.98 7.93 2.50
CA THR A 42 -0.27 8.70 2.38
C THR A 42 -1.49 7.81 2.52
N ILE A 43 -1.50 6.64 1.88
CA ILE A 43 -2.57 5.64 2.01
C ILE A 43 -2.78 5.23 3.48
N VAL A 44 -1.69 4.92 4.19
CA VAL A 44 -1.77 4.54 5.61
C VAL A 44 -2.31 5.68 6.46
N PHE A 45 -1.92 6.93 6.18
CA PHE A 45 -2.45 8.10 6.87
C PHE A 45 -3.95 8.28 6.63
N ILE A 46 -4.43 8.09 5.40
CA ILE A 46 -5.85 8.16 5.05
C ILE A 46 -6.64 7.07 5.79
N ILE A 47 -6.15 5.82 5.73
CA ILE A 47 -6.81 4.67 6.35
C ILE A 47 -6.84 4.78 7.87
N SER A 48 -5.77 5.29 8.48
CA SER A 48 -5.75 5.48 9.93
C SER A 48 -6.69 6.60 10.39
N SER A 49 -7.15 7.47 9.49
CA SER A 49 -8.00 8.63 9.81
C SER A 49 -7.39 9.49 10.93
N GLY A 50 -6.06 9.64 10.92
CA GLY A 50 -5.31 10.36 11.95
C GLY A 50 -5.01 9.55 13.22
N ALA A 51 -5.45 8.30 13.33
CA ALA A 51 -5.02 7.41 14.39
C ALA A 51 -3.53 7.07 14.26
N VAL A 52 -2.85 6.95 15.39
CA VAL A 52 -1.44 6.55 15.46
C VAL A 52 -1.37 5.04 15.65
N PHE A 53 -0.92 4.33 14.62
CA PHE A 53 -0.62 2.91 14.72
C PHE A 53 0.74 2.66 15.39
N PRO A 54 0.92 1.52 16.09
CA PRO A 54 2.24 1.08 16.52
C PRO A 54 3.24 1.06 15.34
N PRO A 55 4.53 1.42 15.54
CA PRO A 55 5.49 1.54 14.44
C PRO A 55 5.63 0.29 13.57
N ASP A 56 5.57 -0.90 14.18
CA ASP A 56 5.62 -2.19 13.46
C ASP A 56 4.40 -2.36 12.54
N LEU A 57 3.20 -2.10 13.06
CA LEU A 57 1.97 -2.16 12.27
C LEU A 57 1.99 -1.11 11.15
N ALA A 58 2.36 0.13 11.45
CA ALA A 58 2.47 1.19 10.46
C ALA A 58 3.44 0.84 9.32
N SER A 59 4.59 0.24 9.64
CA SER A 59 5.56 -0.24 8.65
C SER A 59 4.94 -1.30 7.74
N ARG A 60 4.26 -2.29 8.32
CA ARG A 60 3.61 -3.39 7.57
C ARG A 60 2.46 -2.90 6.70
N LEU A 61 1.69 -1.92 7.18
CA LEU A 61 0.61 -1.29 6.40
C LEU A 61 1.16 -0.53 5.18
N ARG A 62 2.28 0.19 5.34
CA ARG A 62 2.96 0.86 4.21
C ARG A 62 3.49 -0.16 3.22
N GLN A 63 4.11 -1.23 3.70
CA GLN A 63 4.56 -2.33 2.84
C GLN A 63 3.40 -2.94 2.05
N ALA A 64 2.26 -3.20 2.69
CA ALA A 64 1.08 -3.74 2.02
C ALA A 64 0.54 -2.80 0.94
N ALA A 65 0.47 -1.48 1.21
CA ALA A 65 0.07 -0.49 0.21
C ALA A 65 1.04 -0.47 -0.99
N ARG A 66 2.35 -0.45 -0.72
CA ARG A 66 3.40 -0.50 -1.74
C ARG A 66 3.33 -1.77 -2.58
N ASP A 67 3.16 -2.93 -1.94
CA ASP A 67 3.04 -4.21 -2.63
C ASP A 67 1.80 -4.25 -3.52
N GLY A 68 0.68 -3.70 -3.05
CA GLY A 68 -0.53 -3.54 -3.86
C GLY A 68 -0.30 -2.67 -5.10
N TYR A 69 0.37 -1.53 -4.94
CA TYR A 69 0.72 -0.63 -6.03
C TYR A 69 1.59 -1.34 -7.09
N LEU A 70 2.69 -1.95 -6.64
CA LEU A 70 3.62 -2.69 -7.51
C LEU A 70 2.98 -3.91 -8.18
N GLU A 71 2.10 -4.63 -7.48
CA GLU A 71 1.38 -5.77 -8.04
C GLU A 71 0.51 -5.34 -9.23
N SER A 72 -0.18 -4.20 -9.12
CA SER A 72 -0.92 -3.67 -10.26
C SER A 72 0.05 -3.34 -11.40
N ILE A 73 1.08 -2.51 -11.18
CA ILE A 73 1.98 -2.05 -12.25
C ILE A 73 2.72 -3.18 -12.95
N THR A 74 3.25 -4.13 -12.19
CA THR A 74 4.12 -5.17 -12.72
C THR A 74 3.37 -6.43 -13.14
N GLY A 75 2.11 -6.60 -12.72
CA GLY A 75 1.35 -7.84 -12.88
C GLY A 75 1.93 -9.01 -12.07
N LYS A 76 2.94 -8.79 -11.23
CA LYS A 76 3.57 -9.81 -10.39
C LYS A 76 3.13 -9.63 -8.95
N ILE A 77 2.49 -10.67 -8.42
CA ILE A 77 2.29 -10.83 -6.98
C ILE A 77 3.68 -11.13 -6.40
N GLY A 78 4.10 -10.38 -5.39
CA GLY A 78 5.44 -10.48 -4.81
C GLY A 78 5.93 -11.92 -4.63
N GLY A 79 7.02 -12.25 -5.32
CA GLY A 79 7.91 -13.37 -5.03
C GLY A 79 7.40 -14.79 -5.28
N LEU A 80 7.21 -15.17 -6.55
CA LEU A 80 7.37 -16.58 -6.97
C LEU A 80 8.07 -16.62 -8.35
N ASN A 81 9.37 -16.89 -8.32
CA ASN A 81 10.08 -17.69 -9.33
C ASN A 81 10.28 -19.08 -8.73
#